data_AF-A0A1D9LCP9-F1
#
_entry.id   AF-A0A1D9LCP9-F1
#
_cell.length_a   1.000
_cell.length_b   1.000
_cell.length_c   1.000
_cell.angle_alpha   90.00
_cell.angle_beta   90.00
_cell.angle_gamma   90.00
#
_symmetry.space_group_name_H-M   'P 1'
#
loop_
_entity.id
_entity.type
_entity.pdbx_description
1 polymer ?
#
loop_
_entity_poly.entity_id
_entity_poly.type
_entity_poly.pdbx_seq_one_letter_code
_entity_poly.pdbx_strand_id
1 'polypeptide(L)'
;MHNRAGLYASDDAVKRKRARKRRNNELLSTLLVVNELGQEFSLADLAAVSPSNPIIRRAELMVRLRGFETYAKEQGHACDFYTLTCPGAYHARLSKSGAPNPNYDPKVGPREAQAHLQRVWSRARAKLHRKDIRVYGFRVAEPHHDGTPHWHMVLFFDEAERKEIRRILRHYALQIDPLEKGAWRRRCTFKRIDMVRGSACGYVAKYISKNVDGRAASGQDLPDFDGESSPSNPARFCETALRVEAWAGWGIRQFQQIGCVPVTVWRELRRLDPDEVRAELAPLAHAADASDWAEYVRLQGGAQISRKDLRCRPYREAVTNRYGEESAIVRGVELSLGQHPALDVPMTDITISRVHTWTLTTQTGAADGHVTRAQREAYGGASRPWTRVNNCTRSEIRIASRTAFRDGLLDEQDSSADFDGSSPPSDSPWIH
;
A
#
# COMPACT_ATOMS: atom_id res chain seq x y z
N MET A 1 7.89 8.77 -22.46
CA MET A 1 8.52 7.69 -21.70
C MET A 1 8.10 6.39 -22.35
N HIS A 2 9.04 5.48 -22.61
CA HIS A 2 8.79 4.12 -23.08
C HIS A 2 10.03 3.25 -22.86
N ASN A 3 9.90 1.94 -23.09
CA ASN A 3 10.96 0.93 -22.98
C ASN A 3 12.31 1.29 -23.65
N ARG A 4 12.34 2.19 -24.65
CA ARG A 4 13.56 2.60 -25.37
C ARG A 4 14.01 4.06 -25.10
N ALA A 5 13.23 4.86 -24.37
CA ALA A 5 13.57 6.27 -24.08
C ALA A 5 13.07 6.70 -22.69
N GLY A 6 13.74 6.19 -21.65
CA GLY A 6 13.42 6.45 -20.24
C GLY A 6 12.22 5.62 -19.76
N LEU A 7 12.51 4.49 -19.12
CA LEU A 7 11.50 3.58 -18.54
C LEU A 7 10.86 4.24 -17.31
N TYR A 8 9.51 4.29 -17.25
CA TYR A 8 8.66 4.79 -16.15
C TYR A 8 8.73 6.29 -15.81
N ALA A 9 9.93 6.86 -15.85
CA ALA A 9 10.25 8.24 -15.51
C ALA A 9 11.28 8.80 -16.51
N SER A 10 11.21 10.10 -16.82
CA SER A 10 12.21 10.76 -17.66
C SER A 10 13.54 10.88 -16.91
N ASP A 11 14.64 10.95 -17.64
CA ASP A 11 15.98 11.05 -17.03
C ASP A 11 16.13 12.31 -16.18
N ASP A 12 15.47 13.41 -16.56
CA ASP A 12 15.43 14.62 -15.75
C ASP A 12 14.67 14.43 -14.44
N ALA A 13 13.56 13.69 -14.45
CA ALA A 13 12.83 13.36 -13.22
C ALA A 13 13.70 12.51 -12.28
N VAL A 14 14.46 11.56 -12.83
CA VAL A 14 15.42 10.73 -12.08
C VAL A 14 16.56 11.56 -11.51
N LYS A 15 17.16 12.45 -12.29
CA LYS A 15 18.21 13.39 -11.85
C LYS A 15 17.70 14.26 -10.69
N ARG A 16 16.52 14.87 -10.82
CA ARG A 16 15.88 15.66 -9.75
C ARG A 16 15.60 14.83 -8.50
N LYS A 17 15.12 13.59 -8.66
CA LYS A 17 14.86 12.67 -7.56
C LYS A 17 16.16 12.35 -6.81
N ARG A 18 17.25 12.05 -7.52
CA ARG A 18 18.58 11.79 -6.93
C ARG A 18 19.10 12.99 -6.14
N ALA A 19 19.04 14.18 -6.73
CA ALA A 19 19.44 15.42 -6.06
C ALA A 19 18.60 15.70 -4.81
N ARG A 20 17.28 15.45 -4.86
CA ARG A 20 16.39 15.58 -3.69
C ARG A 20 16.75 14.59 -2.59
N LYS A 21 17.05 13.32 -2.91
CA LYS A 21 17.47 12.33 -1.91
C LYS A 21 18.78 12.75 -1.23
N ARG A 22 19.76 13.23 -1.99
CA ARG A 22 21.02 13.75 -1.45
C ARG A 22 20.79 14.89 -0.45
N ARG A 23 20.08 15.94 -0.87
CA ARG A 23 19.75 17.09 0.01
C ARG A 23 18.95 16.67 1.24
N ASN A 24 18.02 15.74 1.09
CA ASN A 24 17.25 15.24 2.23
C ASN A 24 18.13 14.48 3.22
N ASN A 25 19.05 13.65 2.74
CA ASN A 25 19.98 12.94 3.61
C ASN A 25 20.92 13.91 4.35
N GLU A 26 21.49 14.89 3.64
CA GLU A 26 22.32 15.95 4.26
C GLU A 26 21.54 16.72 5.33
N LEU A 27 20.28 17.05 5.08
CA LEU A 27 19.42 17.71 6.07
C LEU A 27 19.15 16.81 7.29
N LEU A 28 18.79 15.54 7.08
CA LEU A 28 18.52 14.62 8.18
C LEU A 28 19.76 14.35 9.04
N SER A 29 20.95 14.39 8.45
CA SER A 29 22.22 14.22 9.17
C SER A 29 22.62 15.43 10.01
N THR A 30 22.12 16.63 9.70
CA THR A 30 22.44 17.87 10.42
C THR A 30 21.39 18.24 11.47
N LEU A 31 20.18 17.70 11.35
CA LEU A 31 19.10 17.87 12.32
C LEU A 31 19.22 16.83 13.44
N LEU A 32 19.24 17.32 14.67
CA LEU A 32 19.28 16.53 15.88
C LEU A 32 17.90 16.55 16.52
N VAL A 33 17.57 15.50 17.25
CA VAL A 33 16.45 15.48 18.17
C VAL A 33 16.96 15.13 19.56
N VAL A 34 16.48 15.90 20.54
CA VAL A 34 16.84 15.75 21.94
C VAL A 34 15.57 15.51 22.74
N ASN A 35 15.64 14.61 23.73
CA ASN A 35 14.54 14.39 24.67
C ASN A 35 14.82 14.98 26.05
N GLU A 36 13.84 14.88 26.95
CA GLU A 36 13.92 15.39 28.31
C GLU A 36 15.01 14.75 29.18
N LEU A 37 15.59 13.61 28.75
CA LEU A 37 16.70 12.92 29.42
C LEU A 37 18.08 13.32 28.86
N GLY A 38 18.13 14.26 27.91
CA GLY A 38 19.36 14.68 27.24
C GLY A 38 19.89 13.66 26.23
N GLN A 39 19.11 12.64 25.87
CA GLN A 39 19.48 11.73 24.78
C GLN A 39 19.37 12.47 23.46
N GLU A 40 20.42 12.36 22.64
CA GLU A 40 20.54 13.06 21.36
C GLU A 40 20.76 12.05 20.23
N PHE A 41 19.96 12.19 19.16
CA PHE A 41 20.10 11.38 17.95
C PHE A 41 19.94 12.27 16.72
N SER A 42 20.65 11.96 15.63
CA SER A 42 20.34 12.60 14.36
C SER A 42 19.03 12.05 13.80
N LEU A 43 18.30 12.86 13.03
CA LEU A 43 17.13 12.35 12.30
C LEU A 43 17.51 11.26 11.30
N ALA A 44 18.74 11.25 10.80
CA ALA A 44 19.26 10.18 9.94
C ALA A 44 19.31 8.84 10.67
N ASP A 45 19.80 8.82 11.92
CA ASP A 45 19.88 7.60 12.74
C ASP A 45 18.49 7.05 13.02
N LEU A 46 17.56 7.92 13.41
CA LEU A 46 16.16 7.53 13.63
C LEU A 46 15.48 7.04 12.35
N ALA A 47 15.76 7.68 11.21
CA ALA A 47 15.23 7.24 9.92
C ALA A 47 15.73 5.83 9.56
N ALA A 48 17.01 5.53 9.85
CA ALA A 48 17.64 4.24 9.54
C ALA A 48 17.02 3.06 10.31
N VAL A 49 16.52 3.29 11.53
CA VAL A 49 15.85 2.25 12.36
C VAL A 49 14.33 2.26 12.26
N SER A 50 13.76 3.10 11.38
CA SER A 50 12.30 3.24 11.20
C SER A 50 11.80 2.58 9.91
N PRO A 51 10.47 2.44 9.73
CA PRO A 51 9.88 2.05 8.44
C PRO A 51 10.15 3.03 7.27
N SER A 52 10.82 4.16 7.52
CA SER A 52 11.35 5.03 6.46
C SER A 52 12.53 4.37 5.74
N ASN A 53 13.26 3.48 6.41
CA ASN A 53 14.27 2.63 5.79
C ASN A 53 13.58 1.60 4.86
N PRO A 54 13.92 1.59 3.55
CA PRO A 54 13.36 0.64 2.60
C PRO A 54 13.50 -0.83 3.02
N ILE A 55 14.61 -1.21 3.66
CA ILE A 55 14.88 -2.59 4.09
C ILE A 55 13.88 -3.01 5.18
N ILE A 56 13.72 -2.19 6.22
CA ILE A 56 12.76 -2.43 7.31
C ILE A 56 11.34 -2.45 6.76
N ARG A 57 11.01 -1.51 5.87
CA ARG A 57 9.71 -1.45 5.21
C ARG A 57 9.40 -2.72 4.40
N ARG A 58 10.38 -3.25 3.66
CA ARG A 58 10.25 -4.52 2.91
C ARG A 58 10.02 -5.66 3.89
N ALA A 59 10.85 -5.79 4.91
CA ALA A 59 10.71 -6.84 5.93
C ALA A 59 9.31 -6.82 6.58
N GLU A 60 8.82 -5.65 6.99
CA GLU A 60 7.47 -5.51 7.56
C GLU A 60 6.35 -5.87 6.57
N LEU A 61 6.50 -5.54 5.29
CA LEU A 61 5.54 -5.96 4.26
C LEU A 61 5.53 -7.49 4.10
N MET A 62 6.72 -8.11 4.09
CA MET A 62 6.86 -9.56 3.95
C MET A 62 6.31 -10.32 5.17
N VAL A 63 6.59 -9.85 6.39
CA VAL A 63 6.04 -10.41 7.63
C VAL A 63 4.52 -10.43 7.59
N ARG A 64 3.90 -9.30 7.21
CA ARG A 64 2.44 -9.19 7.13
C ARG A 64 1.82 -10.08 6.06
N LEU A 65 2.43 -10.11 4.88
CA LEU A 65 1.95 -10.95 3.79
C LEU A 65 2.05 -12.44 4.15
N ARG A 66 3.15 -12.84 4.82
CA ARG A 66 3.31 -14.20 5.33
C ARG A 66 2.28 -14.54 6.39
N GLY A 67 2.06 -13.64 7.35
CA GLY A 67 1.03 -13.85 8.36
C GLY A 67 -0.38 -13.94 7.77
N PHE A 68 -0.70 -13.16 6.72
CA PHE A 68 -1.97 -13.30 6.02
C PHE A 68 -2.12 -14.66 5.34
N GLU A 69 -1.06 -15.17 4.70
CA GLU A 69 -1.08 -16.49 4.08
C GLU A 69 -1.24 -17.60 5.12
N THR A 70 -0.48 -17.55 6.22
CA THR A 70 -0.61 -18.50 7.34
C THR A 70 -2.03 -18.49 7.91
N TYR A 71 -2.55 -17.32 8.25
CA TYR A 71 -3.92 -17.17 8.77
C TYR A 71 -4.96 -17.67 7.76
N ALA A 72 -4.81 -17.34 6.47
CA ALA A 72 -5.74 -17.78 5.44
C ALA A 72 -5.80 -19.32 5.33
N LYS A 73 -4.64 -19.99 5.39
CA LYS A 73 -4.58 -21.46 5.38
C LYS A 73 -5.31 -22.07 6.57
N GLU A 74 -5.08 -21.54 7.77
CA GLU A 74 -5.73 -21.99 9.01
C GLU A 74 -7.26 -21.84 8.95
N GLN A 75 -7.75 -20.75 8.35
CA GLN A 75 -9.18 -20.47 8.25
C GLN A 75 -9.84 -21.07 6.99
N GLY A 76 -9.09 -21.77 6.14
CA GLY A 76 -9.61 -22.29 4.86
C GLY A 76 -10.00 -21.20 3.85
N HIS A 77 -9.46 -19.99 4.00
CA HIS A 77 -9.71 -18.89 3.08
C HIS A 77 -9.02 -19.11 1.73
N ALA A 78 -9.66 -18.60 0.68
CA ALA A 78 -9.13 -18.53 -0.66
C ALA A 78 -8.13 -17.39 -0.84
N CYS A 79 -7.32 -17.47 -1.90
CA CYS A 79 -6.46 -16.39 -2.35
C CYS A 79 -6.51 -16.24 -3.87
N ASP A 80 -6.68 -15.00 -4.34
CA ASP A 80 -6.55 -14.62 -5.75
C ASP A 80 -5.52 -13.49 -5.92
N PHE A 81 -4.75 -13.60 -7.01
CA PHE A 81 -3.97 -12.51 -7.57
C PHE A 81 -4.83 -11.77 -8.60
N TYR A 82 -5.11 -10.50 -8.33
CA TYR A 82 -5.93 -9.63 -9.15
C TYR A 82 -5.07 -8.54 -9.79
N THR A 83 -5.13 -8.41 -11.13
CA THR A 83 -4.51 -7.30 -11.85
C THR A 83 -5.59 -6.39 -12.42
N LEU A 84 -5.48 -5.10 -12.10
CA LEU A 84 -6.35 -4.03 -12.61
C LEU A 84 -5.52 -3.04 -13.43
N THR A 85 -5.93 -2.80 -14.67
CA THR A 85 -5.26 -1.88 -15.60
C THR A 85 -6.19 -0.72 -16.00
N CYS A 86 -5.63 0.31 -16.64
CA CYS A 86 -6.40 1.43 -17.17
C CYS A 86 -6.91 1.13 -18.60
N PRO A 87 -7.90 1.89 -19.11
CA PRO A 87 -8.26 1.88 -20.53
C PRO A 87 -7.11 2.29 -21.46
N GLY A 88 -7.15 1.82 -22.71
CA GLY A 88 -6.10 2.11 -23.69
C GLY A 88 -5.86 3.61 -23.89
N ALA A 89 -6.90 4.43 -23.77
CA ALA A 89 -6.79 5.90 -23.85
C ALA A 89 -5.90 6.54 -22.77
N TYR A 90 -5.57 5.81 -21.71
CA TYR A 90 -4.68 6.28 -20.63
C TYR A 90 -3.21 6.01 -20.94
N HIS A 91 -2.94 5.19 -21.96
CA HIS A 91 -1.59 4.76 -22.32
C HIS A 91 -1.03 5.61 -23.46
N ALA A 92 0.06 6.33 -23.20
CA ALA A 92 0.67 7.24 -24.17
C ALA A 92 1.43 6.52 -25.30
N ARG A 93 1.81 5.25 -25.07
CA ARG A 93 2.67 4.47 -25.97
C ARG A 93 2.21 3.03 -26.07
N LEU A 94 2.20 2.50 -27.29
CA LEU A 94 1.91 1.09 -27.54
C LEU A 94 3.03 0.20 -26.95
N SER A 95 2.67 -0.89 -26.27
CA SER A 95 3.62 -1.76 -25.55
C SER A 95 4.65 -2.43 -26.46
N LYS A 96 4.20 -2.97 -27.61
CA LYS A 96 5.07 -3.71 -28.54
C LYS A 96 6.04 -2.80 -29.31
N SER A 97 5.53 -1.74 -29.93
CA SER A 97 6.33 -0.88 -30.82
C SER A 97 6.99 0.30 -30.10
N GLY A 98 6.46 0.72 -28.94
CA GLY A 98 6.84 1.99 -28.31
C GLY A 98 6.38 3.23 -29.08
N ALA A 99 5.57 3.07 -30.14
CA ALA A 99 5.03 4.18 -30.92
C ALA A 99 3.95 4.96 -30.13
N PRO A 100 3.69 6.23 -30.48
CA PRO A 100 2.54 6.96 -29.95
C PRO A 100 1.25 6.17 -30.13
N ASN A 101 0.45 6.06 -29.06
CA ASN A 101 -0.87 5.46 -29.15
C ASN A 101 -1.84 6.49 -29.76
N PRO A 102 -2.49 6.19 -30.91
CA PRO A 102 -3.41 7.13 -31.55
C PRO A 102 -4.66 7.43 -30.71
N ASN A 103 -5.02 6.54 -29.78
CA ASN A 103 -6.19 6.69 -28.93
C ASN A 103 -5.89 7.36 -27.58
N TYR A 104 -4.65 7.78 -27.35
CA TYR A 104 -4.24 8.38 -26.07
C TYR A 104 -4.92 9.74 -25.86
N ASP A 105 -5.54 9.92 -24.69
CA ASP A 105 -6.02 11.23 -24.24
C ASP A 105 -4.86 12.03 -23.64
N PRO A 106 -4.40 13.13 -24.29
CA PRO A 106 -3.27 13.91 -23.81
C PRO A 106 -3.52 14.60 -22.46
N LYS A 107 -4.78 14.67 -21.99
CA LYS A 107 -5.15 15.25 -20.69
C LYS A 107 -4.94 14.27 -19.52
N VAL A 108 -4.70 12.98 -19.81
CA VAL A 108 -4.62 11.93 -18.80
C VAL A 108 -3.17 11.57 -18.52
N GLY A 109 -2.64 11.98 -17.36
CA GLY A 109 -1.32 11.58 -16.88
C GLY A 109 -1.37 10.45 -15.84
N PRO A 110 -0.20 10.07 -15.27
CA PRO A 110 -0.12 9.03 -14.25
C PRO A 110 -0.98 9.31 -13.01
N ARG A 111 -1.19 10.58 -12.66
CA ARG A 111 -2.03 10.98 -11.52
C ARG A 111 -3.52 10.72 -11.81
N GLU A 112 -3.99 11.10 -12.99
CA GLU A 112 -5.37 10.92 -13.44
C GLU A 112 -5.69 9.43 -13.60
N ALA A 113 -4.75 8.67 -14.17
CA ALA A 113 -4.82 7.21 -14.25
C ALA A 113 -4.91 6.54 -12.87
N GLN A 114 -4.06 6.96 -11.91
CA GLN A 114 -4.13 6.46 -10.54
C GLN A 114 -5.46 6.83 -9.86
N ALA A 115 -6.02 8.00 -10.15
CA ALA A 115 -7.33 8.41 -9.65
C ALA A 115 -8.47 7.54 -10.23
N HIS A 116 -8.38 7.15 -11.51
CA HIS A 116 -9.30 6.20 -12.14
C HIS A 116 -9.29 4.85 -11.41
N LEU A 117 -8.11 4.24 -11.21
CA LEU A 117 -8.00 2.95 -10.51
C LEU A 117 -8.55 3.00 -9.08
N GLN A 118 -8.28 4.10 -8.36
CA GLN A 118 -8.85 4.33 -7.02
C GLN A 118 -10.37 4.42 -7.05
N ARG A 119 -10.97 5.03 -8.09
CA ARG A 119 -12.42 5.11 -8.25
C ARG A 119 -13.04 3.76 -8.56
N VAL A 120 -12.40 2.95 -9.41
CA VAL A 120 -12.83 1.57 -9.67
C VAL A 120 -12.83 0.76 -8.38
N TRP A 121 -11.72 0.79 -7.64
CA TRP A 121 -11.60 0.06 -6.38
C TRP A 121 -12.56 0.56 -5.30
N SER A 122 -12.75 1.88 -5.16
CA SER A 122 -13.65 2.43 -4.13
C SER A 122 -15.09 1.99 -4.35
N ARG A 123 -15.55 1.96 -5.61
CA ARG A 123 -16.90 1.49 -5.99
C ARG A 123 -17.06 -0.02 -5.77
N ALA A 124 -16.07 -0.81 -6.17
CA ALA A 124 -16.07 -2.25 -5.93
C ALA A 124 -16.10 -2.58 -4.43
N ARG A 125 -15.21 -1.97 -3.65
CA ARG A 125 -15.17 -2.14 -2.19
C ARG A 125 -16.47 -1.72 -1.51
N ALA A 126 -17.10 -0.63 -1.96
CA ALA A 126 -18.40 -0.23 -1.43
C ALA A 126 -19.51 -1.25 -1.74
N LYS A 127 -19.47 -1.90 -2.92
CA LYS A 127 -20.42 -2.97 -3.27
C LYS A 127 -20.18 -4.25 -2.49
N LEU A 128 -18.92 -4.64 -2.28
CA LEU A 128 -18.55 -5.78 -1.42
C LEU A 128 -19.06 -5.57 0.00
N HIS A 129 -18.81 -4.40 0.58
CA HIS A 129 -19.29 -4.06 1.92
C HIS A 129 -20.83 -4.12 2.06
N ARG A 130 -21.58 -3.64 1.05
CA ARG A 130 -23.06 -3.76 1.06
C ARG A 130 -23.58 -5.19 0.96
N LYS A 131 -22.71 -6.13 0.59
CA LYS A 131 -22.99 -7.57 0.54
C LYS A 131 -22.38 -8.32 1.72
N ASP A 132 -21.84 -7.58 2.70
CA ASP A 132 -21.08 -8.10 3.83
C ASP A 132 -19.85 -8.95 3.47
N ILE A 133 -19.35 -8.81 2.24
CA ILE A 133 -18.16 -9.53 1.75
C ILE A 133 -16.92 -8.76 2.20
N ARG A 134 -16.01 -9.43 2.91
CA ARG A 134 -14.80 -8.82 3.45
C ARG A 134 -13.55 -9.48 2.89
N VAL A 135 -12.73 -8.67 2.22
CA VAL A 135 -11.43 -9.11 1.68
C VAL A 135 -10.29 -8.45 2.45
N TYR A 136 -9.16 -9.14 2.56
CA TYR A 136 -7.92 -8.59 3.13
C TYR A 136 -6.71 -8.94 2.29
N GLY A 137 -5.60 -8.23 2.47
CA GLY A 137 -4.35 -8.49 1.74
C GLY A 137 -3.59 -7.22 1.38
N PHE A 138 -3.04 -7.17 0.16
CA PHE A 138 -2.20 -6.07 -0.29
C PHE A 138 -2.52 -5.62 -1.71
N ARG A 139 -2.29 -4.33 -1.96
CA ARG A 139 -2.25 -3.73 -3.29
C ARG A 139 -0.89 -3.08 -3.53
N VAL A 140 -0.30 -3.41 -4.67
CA VAL A 140 0.91 -2.81 -5.23
C VAL A 140 0.50 -2.02 -6.47
N ALA A 141 0.96 -0.77 -6.58
CA ALA A 141 0.80 0.06 -7.76
C ALA A 141 2.14 0.19 -8.48
N GLU A 142 2.14 -0.08 -9.77
CA GLU A 142 3.34 -0.15 -10.60
C GLU A 142 3.15 0.64 -11.90
N PRO A 143 4.22 1.23 -12.44
CA PRO A 143 4.19 1.83 -13.76
C PRO A 143 4.24 0.75 -14.83
N HIS A 144 3.41 0.87 -15.87
CA HIS A 144 3.71 0.29 -17.17
C HIS A 144 4.91 1.00 -17.81
N HIS A 145 5.45 0.44 -18.90
CA HIS A 145 6.60 0.98 -19.64
C HIS A 145 6.46 2.47 -20.03
N ASP A 146 5.22 2.94 -20.22
CA ASP A 146 4.88 4.31 -20.57
C ASP A 146 4.61 5.24 -19.36
N GLY A 147 4.64 4.69 -18.14
CA GLY A 147 4.38 5.39 -16.89
C GLY A 147 2.92 5.32 -16.41
N THR A 148 2.03 4.64 -17.15
CA THR A 148 0.63 4.48 -16.73
C THR A 148 0.54 3.50 -15.55
N PRO A 149 -0.10 3.85 -14.41
CA PRO A 149 -0.25 2.93 -13.29
C PRO A 149 -1.12 1.72 -13.64
N HIS A 150 -0.77 0.59 -13.07
CA HIS A 150 -1.64 -0.57 -12.88
C HIS A 150 -1.48 -1.13 -11.47
N TRP A 151 -2.48 -1.89 -11.03
CA TRP A 151 -2.50 -2.47 -9.70
C TRP A 151 -2.40 -3.98 -9.75
N HIS A 152 -1.50 -4.52 -8.93
CA HIS A 152 -1.48 -5.91 -8.55
C HIS A 152 -2.00 -6.04 -7.12
N MET A 153 -2.90 -6.99 -6.89
CA MET A 153 -3.57 -7.17 -5.62
C MET A 153 -3.54 -8.64 -5.25
N VAL A 154 -3.07 -8.96 -4.05
CA VAL A 154 -3.29 -10.27 -3.44
C VAL A 154 -4.38 -10.11 -2.43
N LEU A 155 -5.49 -10.81 -2.67
CA LEU A 155 -6.69 -10.75 -1.86
C LEU A 155 -7.00 -12.12 -1.30
N PHE A 156 -7.19 -12.17 0.01
CA PHE A 156 -7.68 -13.30 0.77
C PHE A 156 -9.13 -13.06 1.18
N PHE A 157 -9.93 -14.12 1.16
CA PHE A 157 -11.39 -14.06 1.36
C PHE A 157 -11.97 -15.47 1.56
N ASP A 158 -13.23 -15.57 1.95
CA ASP A 158 -13.93 -16.86 2.03
C ASP A 158 -14.10 -17.46 0.61
N GLU A 159 -13.73 -18.74 0.45
CA GLU A 159 -13.84 -19.46 -0.83
C GLU A 159 -15.26 -19.39 -1.42
N ALA A 160 -16.30 -19.43 -0.60
CA ALA A 160 -17.69 -19.36 -1.04
C ALA A 160 -18.00 -18.02 -1.76
N GLU A 161 -17.29 -16.95 -1.41
CA GLU A 161 -17.49 -15.61 -1.95
C GLU A 161 -16.70 -15.34 -3.24
N ARG A 162 -15.77 -16.24 -3.62
CA ARG A 162 -14.81 -16.05 -4.74
C ARG A 162 -15.48 -15.57 -6.03
N LYS A 163 -16.53 -16.28 -6.47
CA LYS A 163 -17.23 -15.97 -7.73
C LYS A 163 -17.86 -14.58 -7.69
N GLU A 164 -18.49 -14.22 -6.58
CA GLU A 164 -19.14 -12.93 -6.41
C GLU A 164 -18.13 -11.78 -6.34
N ILE A 165 -16.99 -11.98 -5.65
CA ILE A 165 -15.89 -11.02 -5.61
C ILE A 165 -15.37 -10.74 -7.02
N ARG A 166 -15.05 -11.78 -7.79
CA ARG A 166 -14.56 -11.64 -9.17
C ARG A 166 -15.57 -10.90 -10.05
N ARG A 167 -16.85 -11.25 -9.95
CA ARG A 167 -17.94 -10.60 -10.70
C ARG A 167 -18.04 -9.11 -10.38
N ILE A 168 -17.99 -8.73 -9.10
CA ILE A 168 -18.07 -7.33 -8.67
C ILE A 168 -16.85 -6.55 -9.16
N LEU A 169 -15.64 -7.09 -8.98
CA LEU A 169 -14.41 -6.44 -9.42
C LEU A 169 -14.40 -6.24 -10.94
N ARG A 170 -14.74 -7.27 -11.71
CA ARG A 170 -14.84 -7.21 -13.17
C ARG A 170 -15.90 -6.21 -13.63
N HIS A 171 -17.07 -6.20 -12.99
CA HIS A 171 -18.15 -5.25 -13.31
C HIS A 171 -17.67 -3.80 -13.23
N TYR A 172 -16.99 -3.40 -12.15
CA TYR A 172 -16.52 -2.02 -12.00
C TYR A 172 -15.30 -1.70 -12.87
N ALA A 173 -14.43 -2.68 -13.12
CA ALA A 173 -13.27 -2.50 -13.98
C ALA A 173 -13.65 -2.19 -15.44
N LEU A 174 -14.75 -2.76 -15.93
CA LEU A 174 -15.19 -2.66 -17.32
C LEU A 174 -16.22 -1.55 -17.59
N GLN A 175 -16.47 -0.63 -16.65
CA GLN A 175 -17.48 0.42 -16.85
C GLN A 175 -17.07 1.50 -17.87
N ILE A 176 -15.77 1.63 -18.15
CA ILE A 176 -15.24 2.57 -19.14
C ILE A 176 -14.68 1.78 -20.32
N ASP A 177 -15.18 2.11 -21.51
CA ASP A 177 -14.84 1.51 -22.79
C ASP A 177 -14.91 -0.04 -22.79
N PRO A 178 -16.05 -0.65 -22.39
CA PRO A 178 -16.19 -2.11 -22.31
C PRO A 178 -15.99 -2.83 -23.64
N LEU A 179 -16.22 -2.13 -24.76
CA LEU A 179 -16.09 -2.65 -26.12
C LEU A 179 -14.69 -2.43 -26.71
N GLU A 180 -13.77 -1.80 -25.97
CA GLU A 180 -12.37 -1.70 -26.40
C GLU A 180 -11.78 -3.10 -26.62
N LYS A 181 -11.07 -3.27 -27.74
CA LYS A 181 -10.49 -4.56 -28.12
C LYS A 181 -9.59 -5.10 -26.99
N GLY A 182 -9.97 -6.25 -26.46
CA GLY A 182 -9.22 -6.91 -25.39
C GLY A 182 -9.51 -6.40 -23.98
N ALA A 183 -10.43 -5.44 -23.79
CA ALA A 183 -10.82 -4.94 -22.47
C ALA A 183 -11.24 -6.08 -21.53
N TRP A 184 -12.13 -6.97 -21.98
CA TRP A 184 -12.59 -8.14 -21.24
C TRP A 184 -11.47 -9.10 -20.81
N ARG A 185 -10.37 -9.16 -21.58
CA ARG A 185 -9.23 -10.04 -21.28
C ARG A 185 -8.17 -9.38 -20.40
N ARG A 186 -8.03 -8.06 -20.44
CA ARG A 186 -6.85 -7.35 -19.88
C ARG A 186 -7.16 -6.34 -18.79
N ARG A 187 -8.40 -5.81 -18.75
CA ARG A 187 -8.75 -4.77 -17.79
C ARG A 187 -8.71 -5.27 -16.35
N CYS A 188 -9.09 -6.54 -16.18
CA CYS A 188 -9.29 -7.19 -14.90
C CYS A 188 -8.99 -8.68 -15.06
N THR A 189 -7.84 -9.14 -14.57
CA THR A 189 -7.46 -10.56 -14.61
C THR A 189 -7.39 -11.13 -13.20
N PHE A 190 -7.79 -12.39 -13.05
CA PHE A 190 -7.71 -13.13 -11.80
C PHE A 190 -6.89 -14.38 -12.02
N LYS A 191 -5.92 -14.61 -11.16
CA LYS A 191 -5.18 -15.86 -11.08
C LYS A 191 -5.39 -16.45 -9.69
N ARG A 192 -5.94 -17.66 -9.63
CA ARG A 192 -6.04 -18.40 -8.36
C ARG A 192 -4.64 -18.70 -7.86
N ILE A 193 -4.39 -18.41 -6.59
CA ILE A 193 -3.16 -18.83 -5.93
C ILE A 193 -3.49 -20.11 -5.17
N ASP A 194 -2.89 -21.22 -5.61
CA ASP A 194 -2.84 -22.43 -4.81
C ASP A 194 -1.80 -22.22 -3.70
N MET A 195 -2.29 -22.05 -2.47
CA MET A 195 -1.45 -21.81 -1.31
C MET A 195 -0.75 -23.08 -0.78
N VAL A 196 -1.14 -24.26 -1.28
CA VAL A 196 -0.48 -25.55 -0.95
C VAL A 196 0.72 -25.77 -1.86
N ARG A 197 0.55 -25.54 -3.17
CA ARG A 197 1.63 -25.71 -4.17
C ARG A 197 2.57 -24.51 -4.28
N GLY A 198 2.12 -23.32 -3.88
CA GLY A 198 2.89 -22.09 -3.95
C GLY A 198 2.59 -21.15 -2.79
N SER A 199 3.36 -20.06 -2.70
CA SER A 199 3.16 -19.03 -1.67
C SER A 199 2.60 -17.77 -2.30
N ALA A 200 1.51 -17.25 -1.74
CA ALA A 200 0.99 -15.92 -2.07
C ALA A 200 2.07 -14.84 -1.82
N CYS A 201 2.95 -15.06 -0.84
CA CYS A 201 4.15 -14.26 -0.64
C CYS A 201 5.06 -14.25 -1.86
N GLY A 202 5.32 -15.40 -2.48
CA GLY A 202 6.18 -15.50 -3.66
C GLY A 202 5.71 -14.63 -4.82
N TYR A 203 4.39 -14.61 -5.07
CA TYR A 203 3.79 -13.81 -6.14
C TYR A 203 3.98 -12.31 -5.95
N VAL A 204 3.88 -11.79 -4.72
CA VAL A 204 4.01 -10.35 -4.43
C VAL A 204 5.42 -9.95 -4.02
N ALA A 205 6.26 -10.89 -3.56
CA ALA A 205 7.65 -10.63 -3.16
C ALA A 205 8.47 -10.02 -4.29
N LYS A 206 8.28 -10.50 -5.53
CA LYS A 206 8.90 -9.92 -6.74
C LYS A 206 8.58 -8.43 -6.85
N TYR A 207 7.30 -8.08 -6.72
CA TYR A 207 6.81 -6.71 -6.82
C TYR A 207 7.21 -5.83 -5.64
N ILE A 208 7.27 -6.38 -4.42
CA ILE A 208 7.79 -5.64 -3.25
C ILE A 208 9.27 -5.32 -3.48
N SER A 209 10.07 -6.30 -3.82
CA SER A 209 11.51 -6.14 -3.97
C SER A 209 11.89 -5.23 -5.14
N LYS A 210 11.19 -5.33 -6.29
CA LYS A 210 11.38 -4.45 -7.45
C LYS A 210 11.16 -2.97 -7.14
N ASN A 211 10.16 -2.67 -6.31
CA ASN A 211 9.65 -1.30 -6.13
C ASN A 211 10.16 -0.61 -4.85
N VAL A 212 10.75 -1.35 -3.91
CA VAL A 212 11.25 -0.79 -2.65
C VAL A 212 12.71 -0.36 -2.76
N ASP A 213 13.59 -1.25 -3.19
CA ASP A 213 15.04 -0.99 -3.29
C ASP A 213 15.75 -1.72 -4.44
N GLY A 214 15.05 -2.57 -5.21
CA GLY A 214 15.61 -3.32 -6.32
C GLY A 214 16.47 -4.52 -5.90
N ARG A 215 16.45 -4.88 -4.61
CA ARG A 215 17.27 -5.96 -4.03
C ARG A 215 16.44 -7.13 -3.55
N ALA A 216 17.02 -8.31 -3.64
CA ALA A 216 16.49 -9.56 -3.09
C ALA A 216 16.51 -9.52 -1.56
N ALA A 217 15.78 -10.47 -0.94
CA ALA A 217 15.83 -10.67 0.51
C ALA A 217 17.25 -10.99 1.02
N SER A 218 18.09 -11.63 0.18
CA SER A 218 19.51 -11.90 0.44
C SER A 218 20.42 -10.68 0.32
N GLY A 219 19.88 -9.51 -0.05
CA GLY A 219 20.66 -8.28 -0.27
C GLY A 219 21.35 -8.20 -1.63
N GLN A 220 21.30 -9.26 -2.44
CA GLN A 220 21.78 -9.28 -3.83
C GLN A 220 20.83 -8.51 -4.75
N ASP A 221 21.34 -7.97 -5.85
CA ASP A 221 20.49 -7.39 -6.89
C ASP A 221 19.60 -8.48 -7.52
N LEU A 222 18.33 -8.16 -7.77
CA LEU A 222 17.42 -9.12 -8.41
C LEU A 222 17.71 -9.25 -9.91
N PRO A 223 17.70 -10.46 -10.50
CA PRO A 223 17.76 -10.63 -11.94
C PRO A 223 16.50 -10.07 -12.65
N ASP A 224 16.57 -9.87 -13.98
CA ASP A 224 15.42 -9.36 -14.74
C ASP A 224 14.34 -10.43 -14.86
N PHE A 225 13.35 -10.37 -13.98
CA PHE A 225 12.25 -11.31 -13.99
C PHE A 225 11.19 -11.08 -15.08
N ASP A 226 11.25 -9.98 -15.85
CA ASP A 226 10.21 -9.64 -16.85
C ASP A 226 10.76 -9.40 -18.27
N GLY A 227 12.07 -9.45 -18.49
CA GLY A 227 12.69 -9.16 -19.79
C GLY A 227 12.48 -7.72 -20.27
N GLU A 228 11.99 -6.84 -19.40
CA GLU A 228 11.77 -5.42 -19.68
C GLU A 228 13.08 -4.61 -19.64
N SER A 229 14.14 -5.22 -19.12
CA SER A 229 15.51 -4.72 -19.12
C SER A 229 16.31 -5.43 -20.22
N SER A 230 16.83 -4.67 -21.18
CA SER A 230 17.77 -5.20 -22.18
C SER A 230 18.93 -5.96 -21.48
N PRO A 231 19.30 -7.19 -21.92
CA PRO A 231 20.30 -8.05 -21.26
C PRO A 231 21.71 -7.48 -21.07
N SER A 232 21.99 -6.29 -21.61
CA SER A 232 23.32 -5.71 -21.74
C SER A 232 23.78 -4.84 -20.57
N ASN A 233 23.01 -4.66 -19.48
CA ASN A 233 23.48 -3.79 -18.37
C ASN A 233 22.89 -4.12 -16.97
N PRO A 234 23.63 -4.82 -16.09
CA PRO A 234 23.20 -5.17 -14.72
C PRO A 234 22.99 -3.97 -13.79
N ALA A 235 23.61 -2.80 -14.07
CA ALA A 235 23.48 -1.59 -13.26
C ALA A 235 22.07 -0.96 -13.26
N ARG A 236 21.13 -1.53 -14.05
CA ARG A 236 19.79 -0.99 -14.24
C ARG A 236 18.78 -1.32 -13.12
N PHE A 237 18.95 -2.30 -12.24
CA PHE A 237 17.89 -2.59 -11.24
C PHE A 237 17.77 -1.52 -10.16
N CYS A 238 18.89 -1.09 -9.59
CA CYS A 238 18.93 0.06 -8.69
C CYS A 238 18.47 1.36 -9.40
N GLU A 239 18.80 1.52 -10.68
CA GLU A 239 18.32 2.64 -11.50
C GLU A 239 16.81 2.56 -11.75
N THR A 240 16.28 1.37 -11.98
CA THR A 240 14.86 1.08 -12.18
C THR A 240 14.08 1.36 -10.89
N ALA A 241 14.57 0.91 -9.73
CA ALA A 241 13.98 1.26 -8.43
C ALA A 241 13.93 2.79 -8.24
N LEU A 242 14.99 3.52 -8.61
CA LEU A 242 15.00 4.98 -8.56
C LEU A 242 14.02 5.63 -9.56
N ARG A 243 13.85 5.05 -10.75
CA ARG A 243 12.85 5.47 -11.75
C ARG A 243 11.43 5.26 -11.26
N VAL A 244 11.14 4.11 -10.67
CA VAL A 244 9.86 3.84 -10.00
C VAL A 244 9.65 4.82 -8.84
N GLU A 245 10.68 5.09 -8.03
CA GLU A 245 10.58 6.04 -6.91
C GLU A 245 10.38 7.50 -7.37
N ALA A 246 10.88 7.84 -8.56
CA ALA A 246 10.64 9.12 -9.22
C ALA A 246 9.19 9.17 -9.75
N TRP A 247 8.73 8.11 -10.40
CA TRP A 247 7.35 7.93 -10.87
C TRP A 247 6.34 7.99 -9.72
N ALA A 248 6.61 7.34 -8.59
CA ALA A 248 5.76 7.41 -7.40
C ALA A 248 5.61 8.86 -6.87
N GLY A 249 6.54 9.75 -7.23
CA GLY A 249 6.50 11.19 -6.97
C GLY A 249 5.28 11.92 -7.55
N TRP A 250 4.51 11.31 -8.45
CA TRP A 250 3.19 11.80 -8.88
C TRP A 250 2.12 11.81 -7.78
N GLY A 251 2.45 11.30 -6.58
CA GLY A 251 1.55 11.14 -5.45
C GLY A 251 0.97 9.72 -5.36
N ILE A 252 1.67 8.74 -5.97
CA ILE A 252 1.21 7.35 -6.08
C ILE A 252 1.80 6.56 -4.92
N ARG A 253 0.95 6.19 -3.96
CA ARG A 253 1.33 5.25 -2.90
C ARG A 253 1.52 3.88 -3.54
N GLN A 254 2.73 3.34 -3.55
CA GLN A 254 3.03 2.04 -4.17
C GLN A 254 2.40 0.87 -3.40
N PHE A 255 2.59 0.79 -2.08
CA PHE A 255 2.10 -0.33 -1.26
C PHE A 255 0.96 0.08 -0.33
N GLN A 256 -0.11 -0.71 -0.31
CA GLN A 256 -1.24 -0.52 0.58
C GLN A 256 -1.78 -1.85 1.08
N GLN A 257 -1.85 -2.02 2.40
CA GLN A 257 -2.64 -3.09 3.02
C GLN A 257 -4.13 -2.82 2.80
N ILE A 258 -4.87 -3.89 2.54
CA ILE A 258 -6.32 -3.90 2.38
C ILE A 258 -6.92 -4.68 3.53
N GLY A 259 -7.95 -4.11 4.17
CA GLY A 259 -8.65 -4.76 5.27
C GLY A 259 -7.75 -5.13 6.44
N CYS A 260 -8.23 -6.09 7.24
CA CYS A 260 -7.55 -6.65 8.38
C CYS A 260 -7.22 -5.66 9.50
N VAL A 261 -6.41 -6.14 10.44
CA VAL A 261 -5.99 -5.48 11.66
C VAL A 261 -4.97 -4.36 11.39
N PRO A 262 -4.96 -3.29 12.20
CA PRO A 262 -4.17 -2.09 11.91
C PRO A 262 -2.68 -2.28 12.22
N VAL A 263 -1.82 -2.08 11.22
CA VAL A 263 -0.35 -2.05 11.41
C VAL A 263 0.13 -0.95 12.38
N THR A 264 -0.69 0.07 12.63
CA THR A 264 -0.35 1.12 13.61
C THR A 264 -0.25 0.54 15.01
N VAL A 265 -1.23 -0.26 15.45
CA VAL A 265 -1.20 -0.88 16.78
C VAL A 265 -0.03 -1.85 16.88
N TRP A 266 0.18 -2.69 15.87
CA TRP A 266 1.37 -3.54 15.76
C TRP A 266 2.68 -2.77 16.00
N ARG A 267 2.84 -1.60 15.36
CA ARG A 267 4.05 -0.78 15.52
C ARG A 267 4.17 -0.13 16.89
N GLU A 268 3.06 0.25 17.52
CA GLU A 268 3.09 0.83 18.87
C GLU A 268 3.37 -0.24 19.94
N LEU A 269 2.84 -1.46 19.76
CA LEU A 269 3.14 -2.60 20.65
C LEU A 269 4.64 -2.93 20.68
N ARG A 270 5.32 -2.89 19.53
CA ARG A 270 6.78 -3.11 19.43
C ARG A 270 7.65 -2.01 20.02
N ARG A 271 7.06 -0.95 20.57
CA ARG A 271 7.78 0.12 21.28
C ARG A 271 7.69 -0.05 22.79
N LEU A 272 6.80 -0.91 23.26
CA LEU A 272 6.62 -1.15 24.68
C LEU A 272 7.83 -1.92 25.21
N ASP A 273 8.25 -1.57 26.42
CA ASP A 273 9.19 -2.38 27.18
C ASP A 273 8.46 -3.67 27.61
N PRO A 274 8.95 -4.87 27.23
CA PRO A 274 8.34 -6.14 27.60
C PRO A 274 8.09 -6.30 29.10
N ASP A 275 8.95 -5.73 29.95
CA ASP A 275 8.87 -5.85 31.41
C ASP A 275 7.78 -4.94 32.00
N GLU A 276 7.35 -3.91 31.25
CA GLU A 276 6.31 -2.96 31.65
C GLU A 276 4.94 -3.28 31.02
N VAL A 277 4.84 -4.30 30.16
CA VAL A 277 3.56 -4.68 29.52
C VAL A 277 2.66 -5.44 30.50
N ARG A 278 1.45 -4.90 30.71
CA ARG A 278 0.40 -5.57 31.49
C ARG A 278 -0.01 -6.92 30.90
N ALA A 279 -0.42 -7.84 31.78
CA ALA A 279 -0.72 -9.23 31.44
C ALA A 279 -1.75 -9.38 30.31
N GLU A 280 -2.78 -8.53 30.27
CA GLU A 280 -3.87 -8.59 29.28
C GLU A 280 -3.42 -8.13 27.88
N LEU A 281 -2.40 -7.27 27.82
CA LEU A 281 -1.81 -6.75 26.58
C LEU A 281 -0.61 -7.60 26.11
N ALA A 282 0.04 -8.32 27.04
CA ALA A 282 1.25 -9.10 26.80
C ALA A 282 1.15 -10.07 25.61
N PRO A 283 0.05 -10.80 25.36
CA PRO A 283 -0.05 -11.67 24.17
C PRO A 283 0.08 -10.89 22.85
N LEU A 284 -0.54 -9.71 22.77
CA LEU A 284 -0.47 -8.86 21.58
C LEU A 284 0.93 -8.27 21.40
N ALA A 285 1.56 -7.83 22.49
CA ALA A 285 2.93 -7.30 22.48
C ALA A 285 3.94 -8.38 22.06
N HIS A 286 3.82 -9.59 22.62
CA HIS A 286 4.68 -10.73 22.29
C HIS A 286 4.56 -11.14 20.83
N ALA A 287 3.33 -11.30 20.31
CA ALA A 287 3.11 -11.60 18.90
C ALA A 287 3.71 -10.52 17.99
N ALA A 288 3.57 -9.26 18.38
CA ALA A 288 4.13 -8.13 17.64
C ALA A 288 5.66 -8.15 17.63
N ASP A 289 6.31 -8.41 18.76
CA ASP A 289 7.78 -8.45 18.88
C ASP A 289 8.40 -9.65 18.13
N ALA A 290 7.82 -10.84 18.33
CA ALA A 290 8.19 -12.08 17.66
C ALA A 290 7.95 -12.08 16.14
N SER A 291 7.37 -11.00 15.61
CA SER A 291 7.02 -10.85 14.19
C SER A 291 6.00 -11.89 13.71
N ASP A 292 5.15 -12.40 14.61
CA ASP A 292 4.04 -13.28 14.29
C ASP A 292 2.77 -12.47 13.98
N TRP A 293 2.67 -12.07 12.72
CA TRP A 293 1.50 -11.34 12.25
C TRP A 293 0.22 -12.19 12.24
N ALA A 294 0.31 -13.52 12.10
CA ALA A 294 -0.88 -14.39 12.09
C ALA A 294 -1.50 -14.47 13.49
N GLU A 295 -0.67 -14.68 14.52
CA GLU A 295 -1.08 -14.61 15.93
C GLU A 295 -1.68 -13.25 16.27
N TYR A 296 -1.03 -12.16 15.86
CA TYR A 296 -1.55 -10.82 16.09
C TYR A 296 -2.93 -10.61 15.45
N VAL A 297 -3.16 -11.13 14.24
CA VAL A 297 -4.47 -11.11 13.59
C VAL A 297 -5.50 -11.89 14.42
N ARG A 298 -5.16 -13.09 14.89
CA ARG A 298 -6.04 -13.92 15.74
C ARG A 298 -6.40 -13.20 17.04
N LEU A 299 -5.42 -12.69 17.77
CA LEU A 299 -5.60 -11.97 19.04
C LEU A 299 -6.44 -10.70 18.89
N GLN A 300 -6.36 -10.02 17.75
CA GLN A 300 -7.19 -8.86 17.43
C GLN A 300 -8.65 -9.21 17.08
N GLY A 301 -8.98 -10.50 16.95
CA GLY A 301 -10.31 -11.02 16.63
C GLY A 301 -10.52 -11.44 15.18
N GLY A 302 -9.43 -11.62 14.42
CA GLY A 302 -9.45 -12.22 13.09
C GLY A 302 -9.36 -11.22 11.92
N ALA A 303 -9.13 -11.74 10.71
CA ALA A 303 -8.78 -10.90 9.56
C ALA A 303 -9.94 -10.06 8.99
N GLN A 304 -11.18 -10.44 9.26
CA GLN A 304 -12.38 -9.77 8.77
C GLN A 304 -13.10 -8.95 9.86
N ILE A 305 -12.52 -8.83 11.06
CA ILE A 305 -13.13 -8.12 12.18
C ILE A 305 -13.44 -6.66 11.86
N SER A 306 -14.54 -6.15 12.41
CA SER A 306 -14.87 -4.72 12.33
C SER A 306 -13.92 -3.89 13.18
N ARG A 307 -13.68 -2.63 12.76
CA ARG A 307 -12.84 -1.70 13.53
C ARG A 307 -13.36 -1.44 14.95
N LYS A 308 -14.69 -1.44 15.11
CA LYS A 308 -15.37 -1.22 16.39
C LYS A 308 -15.33 -2.43 17.33
N ASP A 309 -14.86 -3.57 16.84
CA ASP A 309 -14.79 -4.82 17.60
C ASP A 309 -13.33 -5.28 17.79
N LEU A 310 -12.34 -4.51 17.28
CA LEU A 310 -10.93 -4.77 17.52
C LEU A 310 -10.64 -4.80 19.02
N ARG A 311 -9.89 -5.83 19.45
CA ARG A 311 -9.42 -5.99 20.82
C ARG A 311 -8.52 -4.83 21.25
N CYS A 312 -7.65 -4.33 20.37
CA CYS A 312 -6.70 -3.27 20.66
C CYS A 312 -6.66 -2.23 19.53
N ARG A 313 -6.67 -0.95 19.90
CA ARG A 313 -6.77 0.21 18.98
C ARG A 313 -5.66 1.22 19.25
N PRO A 314 -5.34 2.11 18.29
CA PRO A 314 -4.42 3.21 18.58
C PRO A 314 -5.08 4.17 19.56
N TYR A 315 -4.44 4.40 20.70
CA TYR A 315 -4.83 5.47 21.62
C TYR A 315 -4.32 6.81 21.06
N ARG A 316 -5.20 7.82 21.07
CA ARG A 316 -4.93 9.13 20.49
C ARG A 316 -5.24 10.23 21.48
N GLU A 317 -4.35 11.21 21.54
CA GLU A 317 -4.52 12.42 22.34
C GLU A 317 -4.77 13.60 21.43
N ALA A 318 -5.71 14.46 21.85
CA ALA A 318 -5.98 15.73 21.19
C ALA A 318 -4.79 16.67 21.38
N VAL A 319 -4.36 17.29 20.28
CA VAL A 319 -3.28 18.28 20.28
C VAL A 319 -3.61 19.42 19.35
N THR A 320 -3.26 20.64 19.77
CA THR A 320 -3.35 21.81 18.92
C THR A 320 -2.01 22.00 18.21
N ASN A 321 -2.03 22.02 16.87
CA ASN A 321 -0.81 22.23 16.11
C ASN A 321 -0.34 23.70 16.20
N ARG A 322 0.86 23.99 15.70
CA ARG A 322 1.44 25.36 15.69
C ARG A 322 0.63 26.42 14.94
N TYR A 323 -0.44 26.02 14.25
CA TYR A 323 -1.33 26.89 13.49
C TYR A 323 -2.70 27.06 14.17
N GLY A 324 -2.88 26.53 15.38
CA GLY A 324 -4.15 26.61 16.12
C GLY A 324 -5.20 25.58 15.68
N GLU A 325 -4.85 24.61 14.84
CA GLU A 325 -5.80 23.57 14.41
C GLU A 325 -5.79 22.40 15.39
N GLU A 326 -6.97 21.97 15.83
CA GLU A 326 -7.14 20.76 16.62
C GLU A 326 -6.87 19.52 15.77
N SER A 327 -6.06 18.61 16.31
CA SER A 327 -5.66 17.36 15.69
C SER A 327 -5.57 16.26 16.75
N ALA A 328 -5.29 15.02 16.34
CA ALA A 328 -5.10 13.91 17.24
C ALA A 328 -3.87 13.08 16.86
N ILE A 329 -2.92 12.95 17.77
CA ILE A 329 -1.70 12.17 17.59
C ILE A 329 -1.82 10.81 18.27
N VAL A 330 -1.20 9.79 17.69
CA VAL A 330 -1.11 8.47 18.34
C VAL A 330 -0.08 8.58 19.47
N ARG A 331 -0.49 8.29 20.71
CA ARG A 331 0.38 8.29 21.90
C ARG A 331 0.61 6.88 22.46
N GLY A 332 -0.26 5.94 22.13
CA GLY A 332 -0.24 4.61 22.71
C GLY A 332 -1.18 3.64 22.03
N VAL A 333 -1.56 2.63 22.81
CA VAL A 333 -2.61 1.67 22.47
C VAL A 333 -3.69 1.68 23.55
N GLU A 334 -4.91 1.41 23.11
CA GLU A 334 -6.08 1.24 23.97
C GLU A 334 -6.58 -0.20 23.80
N LEU A 335 -6.55 -0.98 24.88
CA LEU A 335 -7.02 -2.35 24.97
C LEU A 335 -8.47 -2.36 25.45
N SER A 336 -9.34 -3.09 24.76
CA SER A 336 -10.70 -3.36 25.24
C SER A 336 -10.69 -4.53 26.23
N LEU A 337 -11.25 -4.30 27.41
CA LEU A 337 -11.40 -5.27 28.50
C LEU A 337 -12.86 -5.77 28.64
N GLY A 338 -13.68 -5.55 27.61
CA GLY A 338 -15.10 -5.90 27.61
C GLY A 338 -15.99 -4.74 28.08
N GLN A 339 -17.13 -5.07 28.69
CA GLN A 339 -18.09 -4.10 29.21
C GLN A 339 -18.06 -4.08 30.73
N HIS A 340 -18.30 -2.90 31.31
CA HIS A 340 -18.45 -2.75 32.74
C HIS A 340 -19.73 -3.49 33.20
N PRO A 341 -19.64 -4.37 34.21
CA PRO A 341 -20.74 -5.28 34.57
C PRO A 341 -22.02 -4.57 35.04
N ALA A 342 -21.93 -3.31 35.49
CA ALA A 342 -23.07 -2.55 36.01
C ALA A 342 -23.45 -1.30 35.21
N LEU A 343 -22.64 -0.86 34.22
CA LEU A 343 -22.78 0.49 33.64
C LEU A 343 -22.96 0.50 32.12
N ASP A 344 -22.98 -0.66 31.44
CA ASP A 344 -23.04 -0.77 29.96
C ASP A 344 -22.06 0.16 29.21
N VAL A 345 -20.95 0.52 29.88
CA VAL A 345 -19.86 1.29 29.30
C VAL A 345 -18.70 0.35 28.96
N PRO A 346 -17.99 0.56 27.83
CA PRO A 346 -16.78 -0.20 27.53
C PRO A 346 -15.74 0.03 28.61
N MET A 347 -15.14 -1.05 29.10
CA MET A 347 -13.95 -0.97 29.93
C MET A 347 -12.74 -1.03 28.99
N THR A 348 -11.88 -0.02 29.07
CA THR A 348 -10.65 0.03 28.30
C THR A 348 -9.46 0.29 29.21
N ASP A 349 -8.29 -0.16 28.76
CA ASP A 349 -7.02 0.17 29.38
C ASP A 349 -6.10 0.83 28.37
N ILE A 350 -5.37 1.85 28.81
CA ILE A 350 -4.50 2.66 27.96
C ILE A 350 -3.05 2.39 28.36
N THR A 351 -2.23 2.04 27.36
CA THR A 351 -0.78 1.88 27.52
C THR A 351 -0.06 2.85 26.61
N ILE A 352 0.78 3.71 27.20
CA ILE A 352 1.54 4.73 26.48
C ILE A 352 2.82 4.12 25.93
N SER A 353 2.96 4.10 24.60
CA SER A 353 4.14 3.57 23.89
C SER A 353 5.14 4.66 23.49
N ARG A 354 4.74 5.92 23.62
CA ARG A 354 5.59 7.08 23.33
C ARG A 354 5.73 7.84 24.62
N VAL A 355 6.77 7.55 25.38
CA VAL A 355 6.98 8.16 26.70
C VAL A 355 7.74 9.48 26.59
N HIS A 356 8.72 9.55 25.70
CA HIS A 356 9.56 10.74 25.52
C HIS A 356 8.95 11.81 24.62
N THR A 357 9.34 13.06 24.87
CA THR A 357 9.05 14.20 24.01
C THR A 357 10.32 14.61 23.29
N TRP A 358 10.29 14.57 21.95
CA TRP A 358 11.45 14.88 21.12
C TRP A 358 11.35 16.28 20.55
N THR A 359 12.34 17.12 20.84
CA THR A 359 12.47 18.46 20.27
C THR A 359 13.56 18.50 19.22
N LEU A 360 13.27 19.15 18.10
CA LEU A 360 14.21 19.29 16.98
C LEU A 360 15.19 20.44 17.25
N THR A 361 16.48 20.17 17.13
CA THR A 361 17.56 21.17 17.24
C THR A 361 18.55 21.03 16.08
N THR A 362 19.39 22.04 15.87
CA THR A 362 20.46 22.02 14.86
C THR A 362 21.81 21.90 15.53
N GLN A 363 22.77 21.23 14.87
CA GLN A 363 24.15 21.03 15.38
C GLN A 363 24.88 22.34 15.79
N THR A 364 24.43 23.51 15.32
CA THR A 364 25.01 24.81 15.67
C THR A 364 24.48 25.42 16.98
N GLY A 365 23.70 24.69 17.79
CA GLY A 365 23.27 25.15 19.12
C GLY A 365 22.32 26.36 19.14
N ALA A 366 21.79 26.76 17.98
CA ALA A 366 20.80 27.83 17.91
C ALA A 366 19.41 27.26 18.25
N ALA A 367 19.04 27.37 19.51
CA ALA A 367 17.66 27.17 19.96
C ALA A 367 16.75 28.20 19.28
N ASP A 368 15.64 27.70 18.74
CA ASP A 368 14.50 28.40 18.17
C ASP A 368 14.71 29.43 17.04
N GLY A 369 14.07 29.14 15.91
CA GLY A 369 13.04 30.07 15.46
C GLY A 369 13.38 31.09 14.38
N HIS A 370 14.39 30.91 13.53
CA HIS A 370 14.45 31.68 12.28
C HIS A 370 14.87 30.82 11.09
N VAL A 371 13.87 30.40 10.31
CA VAL A 371 14.07 29.98 8.92
C VAL A 371 14.75 31.15 8.20
N THR A 372 16.00 30.98 7.79
CA THR A 372 16.76 32.05 7.14
C THR A 372 16.07 32.46 5.83
N ARG A 373 16.26 33.72 5.39
CA ARG A 373 15.69 34.22 4.13
C ARG A 373 16.04 33.30 2.94
N ALA A 374 17.24 32.70 2.96
CA ALA A 374 17.69 31.71 2.00
C ALA A 374 16.87 30.41 2.01
N GLN A 375 16.42 29.94 3.19
CA GLN A 375 15.51 28.79 3.29
C GLN A 375 14.10 29.14 2.78
N ARG A 376 13.59 30.36 2.99
CA ARG A 376 12.29 30.80 2.44
C ARG A 376 12.30 30.91 0.92
N GLU A 377 13.39 31.37 0.34
CA GLU A 377 13.55 31.46 -1.12
C GLU A 377 13.72 30.07 -1.77
N ALA A 378 14.30 29.09 -1.05
CA ALA A 378 14.33 27.69 -1.47
C ALA A 378 12.95 26.99 -1.44
N TYR A 379 11.98 27.51 -0.68
CA TYR A 379 10.56 27.09 -0.69
C TYR A 379 9.72 27.81 -1.76
N GLY A 380 10.35 28.40 -2.78
CA GLY A 380 9.70 29.14 -3.86
C GLY A 380 8.40 28.50 -4.36
N GLY A 381 7.30 29.23 -4.19
CA GLY A 381 6.09 29.12 -4.99
C GLY A 381 5.23 27.86 -4.85
N ALA A 382 5.15 27.22 -3.68
CA ALA A 382 4.20 26.12 -3.48
C ALA A 382 2.83 26.65 -3.00
N SER A 383 1.81 26.54 -3.86
CA SER A 383 0.41 26.77 -3.52
C SER A 383 -0.02 25.97 -2.27
N ARG A 384 -0.90 26.57 -1.47
CA ARG A 384 -1.45 26.04 -0.21
C ARG A 384 -1.79 24.54 -0.30
N PRO A 385 -1.38 23.69 0.67
CA PRO A 385 -1.82 22.29 0.71
C PRO A 385 -3.34 22.21 0.86
N TRP A 386 -4.00 21.52 -0.05
CA TRP A 386 -5.45 21.33 -0.05
C TRP A 386 -5.83 20.27 1.00
N THR A 387 -6.70 20.62 1.95
CA THR A 387 -7.20 19.70 2.98
C THR A 387 -8.33 18.83 2.43
N ARG A 388 -8.38 17.58 2.88
CA ARG A 388 -9.37 16.57 2.45
C ARG A 388 -10.70 16.85 3.16
N VAL A 389 -11.66 17.46 2.47
CA VAL A 389 -13.04 17.53 2.94
C VAL A 389 -13.81 16.29 2.50
N ASN A 390 -14.55 15.75 3.47
CA ASN A 390 -15.51 14.65 3.43
C ASN A 390 -16.31 14.52 2.13
N ASN A 391 -16.27 13.35 1.50
CA ASN A 391 -17.29 12.93 0.54
C ASN A 391 -18.28 12.00 1.24
N CYS A 392 -19.14 12.58 2.07
CA CYS A 392 -20.34 11.90 2.57
C CYS A 392 -21.35 11.84 1.42
N THR A 393 -21.84 10.65 1.09
CA THR A 393 -22.91 10.47 0.11
C THR A 393 -24.16 11.10 0.70
N ARG A 394 -24.63 12.21 0.14
CA ARG A 394 -25.95 12.77 0.49
C ARG A 394 -27.00 11.74 0.08
N SER A 395 -27.81 11.32 1.04
CA SER A 395 -29.01 10.52 0.83
C SER A 395 -30.08 11.40 0.19
N GLU A 396 -30.17 11.41 -1.13
CA GLU A 396 -31.36 11.88 -1.81
C GLU A 396 -32.25 10.68 -2.17
N ILE A 397 -33.34 10.58 -1.42
CA ILE A 397 -34.51 9.79 -1.71
C ILE A 397 -35.17 10.37 -2.97
N ARG A 398 -35.36 9.57 -4.02
CA ARG A 398 -36.59 9.57 -4.86
C ARG A 398 -36.63 8.41 -5.87
N ILE A 399 -37.58 7.51 -5.59
CA ILE A 399 -38.64 6.92 -6.45
C ILE A 399 -38.27 6.42 -7.86
N ALA A 400 -38.47 5.10 -7.99
CA ALA A 400 -38.51 4.17 -9.12
C ALA A 400 -38.69 4.67 -10.58
N SER A 401 -37.96 4.00 -11.48
CA SER A 401 -38.55 3.35 -12.67
C SER A 401 -37.74 2.12 -13.07
N ARG A 402 -38.40 0.96 -13.12
CA ARG A 402 -37.88 -0.35 -13.55
C ARG A 402 -37.64 -0.35 -15.06
N THR A 403 -36.48 -0.85 -15.49
CA THR A 403 -36.35 -1.50 -16.79
C THR A 403 -35.43 -2.71 -16.63
N ALA A 404 -36.01 -3.88 -16.80
CA ALA A 404 -35.35 -5.17 -16.69
C ALA A 404 -34.41 -5.39 -17.88
N PHE A 405 -33.20 -5.86 -17.61
CA PHE A 405 -32.38 -6.55 -18.61
C PHE A 405 -32.15 -7.98 -18.14
N ARG A 406 -32.47 -8.87 -19.08
CA ARG A 406 -32.66 -10.32 -18.99
C ARG A 406 -31.34 -11.03 -18.71
N ASP A 407 -31.39 -12.04 -17.85
CA ASP A 407 -30.33 -13.04 -17.66
C ASP A 407 -30.05 -13.79 -18.97
N GLY A 408 -28.77 -13.91 -19.28
CA GLY A 408 -28.23 -14.87 -20.24
C GLY A 408 -27.14 -15.67 -19.55
N LEU A 409 -27.49 -16.85 -19.06
CA LEU A 409 -26.54 -17.93 -18.77
C LEU A 409 -25.82 -18.30 -20.06
N LEU A 410 -24.49 -18.26 -20.09
CA LEU A 410 -23.68 -19.16 -20.92
C LEU A 410 -22.31 -19.41 -20.25
N ASP A 411 -21.90 -20.67 -20.33
CA ASP A 411 -20.77 -21.33 -19.68
C ASP A 411 -19.41 -20.61 -19.76
N GLU A 412 -18.72 -20.50 -18.63
CA GLU A 412 -17.28 -20.22 -18.58
C GLU A 412 -16.52 -21.55 -18.70
N GLN A 413 -15.71 -21.71 -19.77
CA GLN A 413 -14.65 -22.72 -19.82
C GLN A 413 -13.55 -22.31 -18.83
N ASP A 414 -13.47 -23.04 -17.72
CA ASP A 414 -12.34 -23.06 -16.80
C ASP A 414 -11.12 -23.62 -17.54
N SER A 415 -10.13 -22.78 -17.82
CA SER A 415 -8.81 -23.27 -18.21
C SER A 415 -8.04 -23.66 -16.93
N SER A 416 -8.18 -24.90 -16.52
CA SER A 416 -7.32 -25.54 -15.52
C SER A 416 -5.93 -25.76 -16.12
N ALA A 417 -5.01 -24.85 -15.85
CA ALA A 417 -3.58 -25.12 -16.00
C ALA A 417 -3.01 -25.36 -14.60
N ASP A 418 -2.91 -26.63 -14.23
CA ASP A 418 -2.02 -27.09 -13.18
C ASP A 418 -0.58 -26.78 -13.63
N PHE A 419 0.16 -25.99 -12.84
CA PHE A 419 1.57 -25.73 -13.09
C PHE A 419 2.35 -25.94 -11.80
N ASP A 420 3.40 -26.76 -11.90
CA ASP A 420 4.27 -27.12 -10.80
C ASP A 420 5.08 -25.92 -10.27
N GLY A 421 5.55 -26.05 -9.02
CA GLY A 421 6.26 -25.03 -8.27
C GLY A 421 7.70 -24.76 -8.72
N SER A 422 8.00 -24.83 -10.02
CA SER A 422 9.22 -24.28 -10.58
C SER A 422 8.95 -22.87 -11.13
N SER A 423 9.97 -22.00 -11.13
CA SER A 423 9.94 -20.58 -11.53
C SER A 423 8.92 -20.26 -12.64
N PRO A 424 8.18 -19.14 -12.57
CA PRO A 424 7.14 -18.85 -13.54
C PRO A 424 7.73 -18.85 -14.96
N PRO A 425 7.10 -19.52 -15.94
CA PRO A 425 7.52 -19.39 -17.33
C PRO A 425 7.46 -17.92 -17.71
N SER A 426 8.46 -17.47 -18.46
CA SER A 426 8.69 -16.10 -18.93
C SER A 426 7.64 -15.60 -19.95
N ASP A 427 6.43 -16.12 -19.91
CA ASP A 427 5.36 -15.80 -20.85
C ASP A 427 4.55 -14.61 -20.34
N SER A 428 5.08 -13.43 -20.65
CA SER A 428 4.37 -12.17 -20.59
C SER A 428 3.17 -12.22 -21.56
N PRO A 429 1.91 -12.14 -21.10
CA PRO A 429 0.74 -12.32 -21.95
C PRO A 429 0.38 -11.05 -22.76
N TRP A 430 1.38 -10.34 -23.28
CA TRP A 430 1.20 -9.19 -24.17
C TRP A 430 1.05 -9.62 -25.63
N ILE A 431 -0.09 -10.22 -26.00
CA ILE A 431 -0.40 -10.46 -27.42
C ILE A 431 -1.78 -9.92 -27.82
N HIS A 432 -1.69 -8.91 -28.70
CA HIS A 432 -2.64 -8.25 -29.62
C HIS A 432 -3.02 -6.81 -29.31
#